data_AF-A0A2K9DGX3-F1
#
_entry.id   AF-A0A2K9DGX3-F1
#
_cell.length_a   1.000
_cell.length_b   1.000
_cell.length_c   1.000
_cell.angle_alpha   90.00
_cell.angle_beta   90.00
_cell.angle_gamma   90.00
#
_symmetry.space_group_name_H-M   'P 1'
#
loop_
_entity.id
_entity.type
_entity.pdbx_description
1 polymer ?
#
loop_
_entity_poly.entity_id
_entity_poly.type
_entity_poly.pdbx_seq_one_letter_code
_entity_poly.pdbx_strand_id
1 'polypeptide(L)'
;MLKTPMPTQHELEMVTLEELVPKDHLLRQIDAAVDFEFIRAKVAHLYCADNGRPALDPVVMFKLLFIGYLFGVRSERQLMREVQVNVAYRWFARFRLTDKVPDASTFSQNRRRRFTDTTVYQEIFDEIVRQAIKRGLVDGRVLYTDSTHLKANANKGKFDVVKLEQTPAAYTEALNAAVDADRAAHGRKPLDRDDDEPPSSKDTKLSRTDPDSGYMVRDDKPKGFFYLDHRTVDAKHAIITDTHVTPASVHDSQPYLDRLDRQRERFEFKVEAVGLDAGYFTPAVCQGLEERGIAGVMGYRTPNHKPGMFYKRQFKYDAYRNEYVCPQGQALPYSTTNRLGYREYKSNAQICGRCPVRSQCTNSAIAVKVVTRHVWERAKERVDARRLTEWGQRIYARRKQTVERSFADAKQLHGHRYARMRGLRKVAEQCLLAAAAQNIKKIAMLLARKRKKGPAGPDWRFVRMLLRLVSGLRCSFDYSLAANPQS
;
A
#
# COMPACT_ATOMS: atom_id res chain seq x y z
N MET A 1 6.07 -61.46 3.74
CA MET A 1 7.53 -61.36 3.99
C MET A 1 7.93 -59.90 3.88
N LEU A 2 8.39 -59.30 4.98
CA LEU A 2 9.04 -57.99 4.94
C LEU A 2 10.43 -58.19 4.36
N LYS A 3 10.75 -57.55 3.22
CA LYS A 3 12.10 -57.59 2.66
C LYS A 3 13.05 -56.86 3.62
N THR A 4 14.21 -57.48 3.90
CA THR A 4 15.29 -56.82 4.61
C THR A 4 15.76 -55.63 3.77
N PRO A 5 15.67 -54.39 4.26
CA PRO A 5 16.08 -53.23 3.50
C PRO A 5 17.61 -53.24 3.32
N MET A 6 18.07 -53.17 2.07
CA MET A 6 19.47 -52.87 1.79
C MET A 6 19.73 -51.36 1.90
N PRO A 7 20.95 -50.93 2.25
CA PRO A 7 21.28 -49.51 2.34
C PRO A 7 21.42 -48.88 0.94
N THR A 8 20.29 -48.43 0.39
CA THR A 8 20.21 -47.78 -0.94
C THR A 8 20.96 -46.46 -1.03
N GLN A 9 21.42 -45.88 0.09
CA GLN A 9 22.13 -44.59 0.13
C GLN A 9 23.49 -44.61 -0.58
N HIS A 10 24.05 -45.81 -0.82
CA HIS A 10 25.34 -45.98 -1.49
C HIS A 10 25.22 -46.36 -2.97
N GLU A 11 23.99 -46.53 -3.47
CA GLU A 11 23.75 -46.88 -4.88
C GLU A 11 23.94 -45.65 -5.79
N LEU A 12 24.54 -45.88 -6.95
CA LEU A 12 24.70 -44.85 -7.97
C LEU A 12 23.43 -44.77 -8.82
N GLU A 13 22.75 -43.63 -8.75
CA GLU A 13 21.59 -43.33 -9.58
C GLU A 13 21.91 -42.26 -10.62
N MET A 14 21.54 -42.50 -11.88
CA MET A 14 21.59 -41.49 -12.95
C MET A 14 20.24 -40.80 -13.07
N VAL A 15 20.17 -39.57 -12.57
CA VAL A 15 18.96 -38.73 -12.59
C VAL A 15 19.28 -37.31 -13.02
N THR A 16 18.33 -36.65 -13.66
CA THR A 16 18.43 -35.22 -13.96
C THR A 16 17.71 -34.39 -12.89
N LEU A 17 18.19 -33.16 -12.65
CA LEU A 17 17.48 -32.21 -11.78
C LEU A 17 16.06 -31.92 -12.31
N GLU A 18 15.85 -32.07 -13.62
CA GLU A 18 14.55 -31.85 -14.25
C GLU A 18 13.52 -32.92 -13.84
N GLU A 19 13.94 -34.18 -13.74
CA GLU A 19 13.07 -35.29 -13.31
C GLU A 19 12.75 -35.23 -11.82
N LEU A 20 13.70 -34.79 -10.99
CA LEU A 20 13.55 -34.75 -9.54
C LEU A 20 12.60 -33.65 -9.04
N VAL A 21 12.38 -32.59 -9.82
CA VAL A 21 11.53 -31.46 -9.42
C VAL A 21 10.14 -31.61 -10.05
N PRO A 22 9.06 -31.79 -9.26
CA PRO A 22 7.71 -31.97 -9.78
C PRO A 22 7.29 -30.88 -10.76
N LYS A 23 6.63 -31.24 -11.87
CA LYS A 23 6.25 -30.31 -12.97
C LYS A 23 5.36 -29.16 -12.51
N ASP A 24 4.53 -29.38 -11.49
CA ASP A 24 3.61 -28.41 -10.92
C ASP A 24 4.21 -27.58 -9.75
N HIS A 25 5.47 -27.83 -9.39
CA HIS A 25 6.15 -27.15 -8.30
C HIS A 25 6.19 -25.62 -8.51
N LEU A 26 6.01 -24.86 -7.42
CA LEU A 26 5.92 -23.39 -7.46
C LEU A 26 7.14 -22.74 -8.14
N LEU A 27 8.35 -23.21 -7.84
CA LEU A 27 9.57 -22.63 -8.42
C LEU A 27 9.66 -22.80 -9.93
N ARG A 28 9.07 -23.88 -10.50
CA ARG A 28 8.95 -24.03 -11.97
C ARG A 28 7.99 -23.00 -12.55
N GLN A 29 6.86 -22.81 -11.89
CA GLN A 29 5.88 -21.79 -12.31
C GLN A 29 6.50 -20.39 -12.26
N ILE A 30 7.31 -20.10 -11.25
CA ILE A 30 8.03 -18.82 -11.10
C ILE A 30 9.07 -18.64 -12.20
N ASP A 31 9.93 -19.63 -12.41
CA ASP A 31 10.99 -19.58 -13.40
C ASP A 31 10.44 -19.38 -14.83
N ALA A 32 9.27 -19.96 -15.13
CA ALA A 32 8.59 -19.77 -16.40
C ALA A 32 7.74 -18.48 -16.51
N ALA A 33 7.58 -17.73 -15.41
CA ALA A 33 6.68 -16.59 -15.32
C ALA A 33 7.40 -15.25 -15.19
N VAL A 34 8.57 -15.24 -14.53
CA VAL A 34 9.34 -14.04 -14.23
C VAL A 34 10.72 -14.17 -14.85
N ASP A 35 11.09 -13.18 -15.66
CA ASP A 35 12.46 -13.05 -16.13
C ASP A 35 13.29 -12.40 -15.03
N PHE A 36 14.41 -13.03 -14.65
CA PHE A 36 15.34 -12.50 -13.65
C PHE A 36 16.59 -11.89 -14.29
N GLU A 37 16.80 -12.06 -15.59
CA GLU A 37 18.04 -11.66 -16.28
C GLU A 37 18.29 -10.15 -16.23
N PHE A 38 17.21 -9.36 -16.15
CA PHE A 38 17.29 -7.91 -15.96
C PHE A 38 18.16 -7.52 -14.74
N ILE A 39 18.27 -8.38 -13.72
CA ILE A 39 19.07 -8.12 -12.52
C ILE A 39 20.55 -7.93 -12.89
N ARG A 40 21.11 -8.74 -13.80
CA ARG A 40 22.51 -8.60 -14.24
C ARG A 40 22.75 -7.21 -14.82
N ALA A 41 21.87 -6.77 -15.72
CA ALA A 41 21.97 -5.44 -16.32
C ALA A 41 21.87 -4.32 -15.28
N LYS A 42 20.97 -4.44 -14.29
CA LYS A 42 20.79 -3.43 -13.23
C LYS A 42 22.01 -3.27 -12.33
N VAL A 43 22.68 -4.37 -12.00
CA VAL A 43 23.81 -4.32 -11.05
C VAL A 43 25.18 -4.34 -11.72
N ALA A 44 25.27 -4.44 -13.05
CA ALA A 44 26.54 -4.59 -13.77
C ALA A 44 27.60 -3.55 -13.37
N HIS A 45 27.19 -2.28 -13.20
CA HIS A 45 28.06 -1.18 -12.79
C HIS A 45 28.70 -1.34 -11.39
N LEU A 46 28.18 -2.27 -10.57
CA LEU A 46 28.70 -2.61 -9.23
C LEU A 46 29.66 -3.82 -9.26
N TYR A 47 29.96 -4.36 -10.45
CA TYR A 47 30.82 -5.52 -10.63
C TYR A 47 31.99 -5.15 -11.53
N CYS A 48 33.18 -5.64 -11.17
CA CYS A 48 34.35 -5.55 -12.03
C CYS A 48 34.32 -6.71 -13.04
N ALA A 49 34.66 -6.43 -14.29
CA ALA A 49 34.58 -7.40 -15.39
C ALA A 49 35.78 -8.37 -15.40
N ASP A 50 36.96 -7.90 -14.99
CA ASP A 50 38.23 -8.53 -15.30
C ASP A 50 39.18 -8.68 -14.10
N ASN A 51 38.83 -8.14 -12.92
CA ASN A 51 39.70 -8.17 -11.75
C ASN A 51 39.03 -8.75 -10.49
N GLY A 52 39.83 -9.46 -9.70
CA GLY A 52 39.47 -10.00 -8.40
C GLY A 52 38.83 -11.39 -8.44
N ARG A 53 38.43 -11.88 -7.27
CA ARG A 53 37.75 -13.18 -7.13
C ARG A 53 36.37 -13.11 -7.80
N PRO A 54 36.01 -14.07 -8.69
CA PRO A 54 34.68 -14.12 -9.29
C PRO A 54 33.58 -14.07 -8.23
N ALA A 55 32.69 -13.09 -8.36
CA ALA A 55 31.56 -12.92 -7.47
C ALA A 55 30.48 -13.98 -7.77
N LEU A 56 29.64 -14.26 -6.78
CA LEU A 56 28.40 -15.00 -7.02
C LEU A 56 27.54 -14.21 -8.01
N ASP A 57 27.04 -14.90 -9.04
CA ASP A 57 26.14 -14.30 -10.03
C ASP A 57 24.96 -13.60 -9.33
N PRO A 58 24.71 -12.32 -9.59
CA PRO A 58 23.66 -11.57 -8.93
C PRO A 58 22.26 -12.18 -9.14
N VAL A 59 21.98 -12.78 -10.30
CA VAL A 59 20.69 -13.45 -10.55
C VAL A 59 20.53 -14.63 -9.59
N VAL A 60 21.54 -15.50 -9.50
CA VAL A 60 21.54 -16.61 -8.53
C VAL A 60 21.37 -16.09 -7.10
N MET A 61 22.12 -15.05 -6.71
CA MET A 61 22.04 -14.47 -5.38
C MET A 61 20.62 -13.97 -5.03
N PHE A 62 19.98 -13.21 -5.93
CA PHE A 62 18.61 -12.74 -5.70
C PHE A 62 17.57 -13.87 -5.77
N LYS A 63 17.74 -14.87 -6.65
CA LYS A 63 16.89 -16.08 -6.65
C LYS A 63 16.93 -16.79 -5.30
N LEU A 64 18.12 -16.93 -4.69
CA LEU A 64 18.28 -17.51 -3.35
C LEU A 64 17.57 -16.66 -2.29
N LEU A 65 17.74 -15.33 -2.32
CA LEU A 65 17.00 -14.45 -1.41
C LEU A 65 15.48 -14.61 -1.58
N PHE A 66 14.98 -14.66 -2.81
CA PHE A 66 13.57 -14.88 -3.08
C PHE A 66 13.07 -16.24 -2.57
N ILE A 67 13.84 -17.32 -2.70
CA ILE A 67 13.50 -18.62 -2.07
C ILE A 67 13.28 -18.41 -0.57
N GLY A 68 14.20 -17.71 0.10
CA GLY A 68 14.07 -17.44 1.54
C GLY A 68 12.79 -16.70 1.91
N TYR A 69 12.38 -15.70 1.13
CA TYR A 69 11.09 -15.02 1.36
C TYR A 69 9.88 -15.86 0.95
N LEU A 70 9.94 -16.61 -0.15
CA LEU A 70 8.83 -17.41 -0.68
C LEU A 70 8.42 -18.54 0.26
N PHE A 71 9.40 -19.18 0.89
CA PHE A 71 9.20 -20.32 1.80
C PHE A 71 9.35 -19.95 3.28
N GLY A 72 9.44 -18.66 3.60
CA GLY A 72 9.44 -18.17 4.99
C GLY A 72 10.73 -18.43 5.77
N VAL A 73 11.83 -18.76 5.10
CA VAL A 73 13.16 -18.96 5.70
C VAL A 73 13.73 -17.61 6.14
N ARG A 74 13.82 -17.40 7.46
CA ARG A 74 14.20 -16.11 8.04
C ARG A 74 15.71 -15.88 8.14
N SER A 75 16.48 -16.96 8.19
CA SER A 75 17.93 -16.94 8.38
C SER A 75 18.63 -17.32 7.09
N GLU A 76 19.56 -16.48 6.62
CA GLU A 76 20.38 -16.77 5.45
C GLU A 76 21.27 -18.01 5.66
N ARG A 77 21.66 -18.31 6.91
CA ARG A 77 22.37 -19.57 7.26
C ARG A 77 21.47 -20.78 7.10
N GLN A 78 20.22 -20.68 7.56
CA GLN A 78 19.23 -21.74 7.38
C GLN A 78 18.91 -21.94 5.90
N LEU A 79 18.80 -20.84 5.13
CA LEU A 79 18.58 -20.89 3.70
C LEU A 79 19.69 -21.66 2.98
N MET A 80 20.96 -21.45 3.31
CA MET A 80 22.05 -22.22 2.70
C MET A 80 22.01 -23.70 3.10
N ARG A 81 21.64 -24.03 4.34
CA ARG A 81 21.41 -25.44 4.75
C ARG A 81 20.27 -26.08 3.96
N GLU A 82 19.19 -25.36 3.73
CA GLU A 82 18.09 -25.89 2.91
C GLU A 82 18.49 -26.05 1.44
N VAL A 83 19.24 -25.11 0.87
CA VAL A 83 19.73 -25.22 -0.52
C VAL A 83 20.70 -26.39 -0.69
N GLN A 84 21.44 -26.77 0.36
CA GLN A 84 22.32 -27.95 0.30
C GLN A 84 21.55 -29.24 0.02
N VAL A 85 20.35 -29.40 0.58
CA VAL A 85 19.57 -30.64 0.55
C VAL A 85 18.31 -30.58 -0.35
N ASN A 86 17.82 -29.38 -0.67
CA ASN A 86 16.58 -29.19 -1.43
C ASN A 86 16.85 -29.07 -2.94
N VAL A 87 16.51 -30.13 -3.68
CA VAL A 87 16.73 -30.22 -5.12
C VAL A 87 15.97 -29.14 -5.90
N ALA A 88 14.75 -28.77 -5.48
CA ALA A 88 13.99 -27.72 -6.14
C ALA A 88 14.63 -26.33 -6.01
N TYR A 89 15.30 -26.07 -4.88
CA TYR A 89 16.04 -24.82 -4.67
C TYR A 89 17.28 -24.76 -5.56
N ARG A 90 18.03 -25.86 -5.64
CA ARG A 90 19.19 -25.98 -6.55
C ARG A 90 18.77 -25.82 -8.01
N TRP A 91 17.70 -26.48 -8.43
CA TRP A 91 17.14 -26.38 -9.78
C TRP A 91 16.79 -24.93 -10.14
N PHE A 92 16.11 -24.21 -9.24
CA PHE A 92 15.72 -22.82 -9.48
C PHE A 92 16.92 -21.87 -9.54
N ALA A 93 17.90 -22.09 -8.66
CA ALA A 93 19.14 -21.32 -8.58
C ALA A 93 20.21 -21.77 -9.60
N ARG A 94 19.91 -22.75 -10.47
CA ARG A 94 20.84 -23.29 -11.49
C ARG A 94 22.12 -23.93 -10.92
N PHE A 95 22.04 -24.53 -9.74
CA PHE A 95 23.12 -25.34 -9.18
C PHE A 95 23.02 -26.79 -9.61
N ARG A 96 24.15 -27.41 -9.93
CA ARG A 96 24.30 -28.88 -10.00
C ARG A 96 24.20 -29.49 -8.60
N LEU A 97 23.96 -30.80 -8.52
CA LEU A 97 23.94 -31.52 -7.23
C LEU A 97 25.29 -31.47 -6.50
N THR A 98 26.38 -31.49 -7.26
CA THR A 98 27.76 -31.47 -6.75
C THR A 98 28.31 -30.06 -6.52
N ASP A 99 27.62 -29.02 -6.98
CA ASP A 99 28.09 -27.64 -6.78
C ASP A 99 28.11 -27.28 -5.29
N LYS A 100 29.18 -26.58 -4.88
CA LYS A 100 29.29 -26.01 -3.56
C LYS A 100 28.33 -24.83 -3.41
N VAL A 101 27.46 -24.89 -2.43
CA VAL A 101 26.54 -23.80 -2.08
C VAL A 101 27.33 -22.62 -1.48
N PRO A 102 27.03 -21.36 -1.83
CA PRO A 102 27.73 -20.20 -1.28
C PRO A 102 27.57 -20.11 0.24
N ASP A 103 28.56 -19.49 0.89
CA ASP A 103 28.47 -19.22 2.33
C ASP A 103 27.45 -18.09 2.60
N ALA A 104 26.71 -18.19 3.71
CA ALA A 104 25.70 -17.19 4.08
C ALA A 104 26.27 -15.78 4.28
N SER A 105 27.57 -15.66 4.60
CA SER A 105 28.23 -14.35 4.71
C SER A 105 28.20 -13.57 3.40
N THR A 106 28.11 -14.25 2.24
CA THR A 106 28.03 -13.63 0.90
C THR A 106 26.91 -12.60 0.81
N PHE A 107 25.71 -12.92 1.31
CA PHE A 107 24.58 -11.98 1.31
C PHE A 107 24.87 -10.75 2.17
N SER A 108 25.38 -10.99 3.38
CA SER A 108 25.67 -9.93 4.33
C SER A 108 26.82 -9.02 3.89
N GLN A 109 27.83 -9.54 3.19
CA GLN A 109 28.93 -8.75 2.65
C GLN A 109 28.48 -7.92 1.45
N ASN A 110 27.69 -8.49 0.53
CA ASN A 110 27.13 -7.73 -0.58
C ASN A 110 26.20 -6.61 -0.09
N ARG A 111 25.36 -6.86 0.92
CA ARG A 111 24.50 -5.82 1.52
C ARG A 111 25.29 -4.70 2.20
N ARG A 112 26.42 -5.02 2.85
CA ARG A 112 27.26 -4.03 3.56
C ARG A 112 28.20 -3.25 2.66
N ARG A 113 28.68 -3.86 1.57
CA ARG A 113 29.71 -3.27 0.70
C ARG A 113 29.11 -2.85 -0.64
N ARG A 114 28.61 -3.82 -1.41
CA ARG A 114 28.25 -3.63 -2.82
C ARG A 114 26.94 -2.86 -3.02
N PHE A 115 25.91 -3.19 -2.23
CA PHE A 115 24.57 -2.60 -2.37
C PHE A 115 24.27 -1.51 -1.34
N THR A 116 25.27 -1.15 -0.54
CA THR A 116 25.15 -0.04 0.40
C THR A 116 24.90 1.25 -0.37
N ASP A 117 23.87 1.98 0.07
CA ASP A 117 23.50 3.30 -0.47
C ASP A 117 23.11 3.28 -1.96
N THR A 118 22.64 2.13 -2.44
CA THR A 118 22.11 1.93 -3.79
C THR A 118 20.58 1.79 -3.80
N THR A 119 19.96 2.00 -4.96
CA THR A 119 18.52 1.79 -5.23
C THR A 119 18.18 0.40 -5.76
N VAL A 120 19.14 -0.52 -5.79
CA VAL A 120 19.01 -1.85 -6.44
C VAL A 120 17.76 -2.61 -6.02
N TYR A 121 17.45 -2.67 -4.72
CA TYR A 121 16.27 -3.38 -4.23
C TYR A 121 14.95 -2.75 -4.71
N GLN A 122 14.90 -1.41 -4.81
CA GLN A 122 13.76 -0.69 -5.34
C GLN A 122 13.60 -0.93 -6.84
N GLU A 123 14.71 -0.92 -7.59
CA GLU A 123 14.71 -1.17 -9.03
C GLU A 123 14.29 -2.59 -9.37
N ILE A 124 14.73 -3.58 -8.58
CA ILE A 124 14.30 -4.97 -8.74
C ILE A 124 12.81 -5.12 -8.48
N PHE A 125 12.30 -4.50 -7.41
CA PHE A 125 10.87 -4.49 -7.12
C PHE A 125 10.07 -3.83 -8.27
N ASP A 126 10.50 -2.63 -8.71
CA ASP A 126 9.82 -1.89 -9.78
C ASP A 126 9.80 -2.70 -11.08
N GLU A 127 10.89 -3.38 -11.43
CA GLU A 127 10.96 -4.17 -12.66
C GLU A 127 10.05 -5.41 -12.61
N ILE A 128 9.90 -6.03 -11.44
CA ILE A 128 8.91 -7.10 -11.23
C ILE A 128 7.48 -6.56 -11.41
N VAL A 129 7.21 -5.32 -10.95
CA VAL A 129 5.92 -4.66 -11.18
C VAL A 129 5.71 -4.35 -12.67
N ARG A 130 6.72 -3.83 -13.39
CA ARG A 130 6.66 -3.62 -14.85
C ARG A 130 6.36 -4.92 -15.60
N GLN A 131 7.00 -5.99 -15.18
CA GLN A 131 6.74 -7.33 -15.71
C GLN A 131 5.29 -7.80 -15.48
N ALA A 132 4.64 -7.40 -14.38
CA ALA A 132 3.22 -7.66 -14.16
C ALA A 132 2.33 -6.76 -15.03
N ILE A 133 2.68 -5.47 -15.18
CA ILE A 133 1.98 -4.50 -16.04
C ILE A 133 2.01 -4.97 -17.49
N LYS A 134 3.19 -5.33 -18.03
CA LYS A 134 3.37 -5.83 -19.41
C LYS A 134 2.51 -7.07 -19.72
N ARG A 135 2.20 -7.87 -18.69
CA ARG A 135 1.35 -9.08 -18.79
C ARG A 135 -0.13 -8.80 -18.52
N GLY A 136 -0.52 -7.53 -18.41
CA GLY A 136 -1.88 -7.06 -18.16
C GLY A 136 -2.42 -7.46 -16.79
N LEU A 137 -1.54 -7.71 -15.81
CA LEU A 137 -1.95 -8.13 -14.46
C LEU A 137 -2.24 -6.94 -13.51
N VAL A 138 -1.84 -5.74 -13.92
CA VAL A 138 -2.00 -4.46 -13.22
C VAL A 138 -2.57 -3.47 -14.22
N ASP A 139 -3.56 -2.65 -13.83
CA ASP A 139 -4.09 -1.58 -14.67
C ASP A 139 -3.88 -0.18 -14.08
N GLY A 140 -3.56 -0.08 -12.78
CA GLY A 140 -3.23 1.18 -12.12
C GLY A 140 -4.40 2.14 -11.96
N ARG A 141 -5.65 1.70 -12.22
CA ARG A 141 -6.83 2.59 -12.19
C ARG A 141 -7.38 2.77 -10.78
N VAL A 142 -7.43 1.70 -10.01
CA VAL A 142 -7.88 1.73 -8.61
C VAL A 142 -6.81 1.14 -7.71
N LEU A 143 -6.36 1.94 -6.75
CA LEU A 143 -5.28 1.57 -5.82
C LEU A 143 -5.79 1.48 -4.38
N TYR A 144 -5.30 0.50 -3.64
CA TYR A 144 -5.60 0.35 -2.21
C TYR A 144 -4.32 0.50 -1.41
N THR A 145 -4.31 1.46 -0.49
CA THR A 145 -3.15 1.72 0.37
C THR A 145 -3.52 1.58 1.82
N ASP A 146 -2.64 0.90 2.55
CA ASP A 146 -2.72 0.76 3.99
C ASP A 146 -1.32 0.51 4.53
N SER A 147 -1.15 0.51 5.85
CA SER A 147 0.14 0.25 6.47
C SER A 147 0.09 -0.94 7.41
N THR A 148 1.25 -1.54 7.68
CA THR A 148 1.34 -2.58 8.69
C THR A 148 2.57 -2.43 9.58
N HIS A 149 2.42 -2.87 10.83
CA HIS A 149 3.50 -2.76 11.81
C HIS A 149 4.49 -3.91 11.65
N LEU A 150 5.76 -3.56 11.61
CA LEU A 150 6.88 -4.49 11.66
C LEU A 150 7.64 -4.27 12.98
N LYS A 151 7.71 -5.30 13.83
CA LYS A 151 8.38 -5.16 15.15
C LYS A 151 9.87 -4.98 14.95
N ALA A 152 10.42 -3.88 15.48
CA ALA A 152 11.85 -3.59 15.39
C ALA A 152 12.68 -4.55 16.25
N ASN A 153 13.94 -4.75 15.89
CA ASN A 153 14.91 -5.49 16.72
C ASN A 153 15.50 -4.55 17.77
N ALA A 154 14.63 -4.11 18.68
CA ALA A 154 14.92 -3.16 19.74
C ALA A 154 14.16 -3.50 21.03
N ASN A 155 14.79 -3.26 22.18
CA ASN A 155 14.16 -3.46 23.47
C ASN A 155 13.26 -2.26 23.82
N LYS A 156 11.98 -2.53 24.14
CA LYS A 156 10.98 -1.50 24.49
C LYS A 156 11.31 -0.67 25.74
N GLY A 157 12.19 -1.16 26.61
CA GLY A 157 12.60 -0.48 27.85
C GLY A 157 13.96 0.23 27.77
N LYS A 158 14.67 0.13 26.64
CA LYS A 158 15.98 0.79 26.44
C LYS A 158 15.85 1.92 25.44
N PHE A 159 15.56 3.11 25.93
CA PHE A 159 15.36 4.30 25.12
C PHE A 159 15.89 5.55 25.83
N ASP A 160 16.23 6.54 25.04
CA ASP A 160 16.52 7.91 25.49
C ASP A 160 15.39 8.82 25.01
N VAL A 161 15.02 9.81 25.82
CA VAL A 161 14.03 10.81 25.43
C VAL A 161 14.79 11.97 24.81
N VAL A 162 14.58 12.18 23.52
CA VAL A 162 15.24 13.24 22.75
C VAL A 162 14.18 14.20 22.24
N LYS A 163 14.47 15.50 22.32
CA LYS A 163 13.69 16.53 21.65
C LYS A 163 14.06 16.54 20.18
N LEU A 164 13.16 16.04 19.34
CA LEU A 164 13.31 16.12 17.89
C LEU A 164 12.55 17.33 17.39
N GLU A 165 13.25 18.17 16.64
CA GLU A 165 12.64 19.25 15.85
C GLU A 165 11.76 18.65 14.76
N GLN A 166 10.56 19.21 14.60
CA GLN A 166 9.67 18.83 13.53
C GLN A 166 9.93 19.74 12.33
N THR A 167 10.49 19.17 11.25
CA THR A 167 10.59 19.88 9.99
C THR A 167 9.17 20.23 9.50
N PRO A 168 8.92 21.48 9.06
CA PRO A 168 7.66 21.82 8.42
C PRO A 168 7.45 20.91 7.21
N ALA A 169 6.41 20.08 7.24
CA ALA A 169 6.07 19.24 6.08
C ALA A 169 5.59 20.14 4.93
N ALA A 170 5.71 19.69 3.68
CA ALA A 170 5.12 20.37 2.52
C ALA A 170 3.60 20.66 2.71
N TYR A 171 2.94 19.84 3.51
CA TYR A 171 1.58 20.08 4.00
C TYR A 171 1.40 21.43 4.71
N THR A 172 2.34 21.81 5.57
CA THR A 172 2.28 23.03 6.38
C THR A 172 2.31 24.27 5.49
N GLU A 173 3.14 24.25 4.44
CA GLU A 173 3.23 25.34 3.46
C GLU A 173 1.91 25.49 2.66
N ALA A 174 1.38 24.38 2.13
CA ALA A 174 0.10 24.38 1.43
C ALA A 174 -1.05 24.83 2.33
N LEU A 175 -1.05 24.41 3.60
CA LEU A 175 -2.04 24.83 4.59
C LEU A 175 -1.93 26.33 4.89
N ASN A 176 -0.71 26.83 5.07
CA ASN A 176 -0.43 28.24 5.30
C ASN A 176 -0.95 29.11 4.15
N ALA A 177 -0.63 28.74 2.91
CA ALA A 177 -1.14 29.43 1.72
C ALA A 177 -2.68 29.41 1.66
N ALA A 178 -3.30 28.26 1.96
CA ALA A 178 -4.76 28.14 2.00
C ALA A 178 -5.39 29.00 3.11
N VAL A 179 -4.75 29.10 4.28
CA VAL A 179 -5.20 29.96 5.38
C VAL A 179 -5.12 31.43 5.00
N ASP A 180 -4.03 31.87 4.36
CA ASP A 180 -3.91 33.28 3.96
C ASP A 180 -4.88 33.66 2.86
N ALA A 181 -5.05 32.80 1.85
CA ALA A 181 -6.05 32.98 0.82
C ALA A 181 -7.47 33.06 1.41
N ASP A 182 -7.77 32.19 2.39
CA ASP A 182 -9.05 32.22 3.10
C ASP A 182 -9.23 33.51 3.90
N ARG A 183 -8.21 33.97 4.62
CA ARG A 183 -8.26 35.21 5.40
C ARG A 183 -8.42 36.44 4.52
N ALA A 184 -7.69 36.49 3.40
CA ALA A 184 -7.80 37.57 2.42
C ALA A 184 -9.22 37.62 1.82
N ALA A 185 -9.82 36.48 1.49
CA ALA A 185 -11.20 36.40 1.00
C ALA A 185 -12.24 36.93 2.01
N HIS A 186 -11.91 36.93 3.30
CA HIS A 186 -12.74 37.48 4.37
C HIS A 186 -12.27 38.87 4.86
N GLY A 187 -11.42 39.57 4.09
CA GLY A 187 -10.93 40.92 4.42
C GLY A 187 -10.04 40.96 5.68
N ARG A 188 -9.44 39.84 6.08
CA ARG A 188 -8.52 39.74 7.22
C ARG A 188 -7.07 39.76 6.71
N LYS A 189 -6.18 40.40 7.47
CA LYS A 189 -4.73 40.35 7.21
C LYS A 189 -4.20 38.91 7.31
N PRO A 190 -3.15 38.54 6.56
CA PRO A 190 -2.41 37.30 6.76
C PRO A 190 -2.02 37.08 8.22
N LEU A 191 -1.87 35.83 8.63
CA LEU A 191 -1.37 35.57 9.99
C LEU A 191 0.10 35.92 10.02
N ASP A 192 0.50 36.65 11.07
CA ASP A 192 1.90 36.88 11.34
C ASP A 192 2.58 35.54 11.63
N ARG A 193 3.61 35.24 10.85
CA ARG A 193 4.44 34.06 10.95
C ARG A 193 5.85 34.58 11.15
N ASP A 194 6.40 34.25 12.30
CA ASP A 194 7.79 34.54 12.57
C ASP A 194 8.60 33.43 11.90
N ASP A 195 9.18 33.74 10.74
CA ASP A 195 10.00 32.80 9.97
C ASP A 195 11.29 32.43 10.75
N ASP A 196 11.63 33.19 11.80
CA ASP A 196 12.71 32.90 12.74
C ASP A 196 12.24 32.04 13.95
N GLU A 197 10.95 31.69 14.05
CA GLU A 197 10.44 30.85 15.14
C GLU A 197 10.96 29.41 14.97
N PRO A 198 11.71 28.86 15.95
CA PRO A 198 12.33 27.57 15.81
C PRO A 198 11.27 26.46 15.66
N PRO A 199 11.54 25.42 14.85
CA PRO A 199 10.60 24.34 14.62
C PRO A 199 10.16 23.71 15.95
N SER A 200 8.85 23.44 16.06
CA SER A 200 8.30 22.86 17.28
C SER A 200 9.01 21.55 17.61
N SER A 201 9.54 21.43 18.81
CA SER A 201 10.20 20.21 19.28
C SER A 201 9.21 19.30 20.02
N LYS A 202 9.34 17.99 19.82
CA LYS A 202 8.54 16.99 20.54
C LYS A 202 9.43 15.96 21.19
N ASP A 203 9.18 15.72 22.48
CA ASP A 203 9.78 14.64 23.23
C ASP A 203 9.43 13.30 22.58
N THR A 204 10.44 12.65 22.02
CA THR A 204 10.30 11.38 21.30
C THR A 204 11.23 10.35 21.92
N LYS A 205 10.70 9.14 22.12
CA LYS A 205 11.49 8.01 22.63
C LYS A 205 12.32 7.43 21.48
N LEU A 206 13.63 7.59 21.56
CA LEU A 206 14.60 7.05 20.62
C LEU A 206 15.20 5.75 21.16
N SER A 207 15.25 4.69 20.35
CA SER A 207 15.87 3.44 20.81
C SER A 207 17.39 3.57 20.86
N ARG A 208 18.02 3.07 21.93
CA ARG A 208 19.50 2.93 22.00
C ARG A 208 20.07 1.93 21.01
N THR A 209 19.26 1.00 20.51
CA THR A 209 19.73 -0.12 19.67
C THR A 209 19.35 0.06 18.20
N ASP A 210 18.21 0.69 17.94
CA ASP A 210 17.71 0.94 16.59
C ASP A 210 17.04 2.33 16.51
N PRO A 211 17.83 3.42 16.48
CA PRO A 211 17.32 4.80 16.54
C PRO A 211 16.28 5.12 15.47
N ASP A 212 16.38 4.48 14.30
CA ASP A 212 15.46 4.67 13.17
C ASP A 212 14.05 4.09 13.41
N SER A 213 13.87 3.30 14.47
CA SER A 213 12.56 2.73 14.81
C SER A 213 11.71 3.72 15.61
N GLY A 214 10.40 3.74 15.35
CA GLY A 214 9.47 4.61 16.06
C GLY A 214 8.86 3.92 17.28
N TYR A 215 8.76 4.64 18.40
CA TYR A 215 8.05 4.14 19.57
C TYR A 215 6.54 4.33 19.41
N MET A 216 5.78 3.23 19.45
CA MET A 216 4.33 3.24 19.26
C MET A 216 3.61 2.88 20.56
N VAL A 217 2.62 3.71 20.90
CA VAL A 217 1.62 3.43 21.93
C VAL A 217 0.26 3.53 21.26
N ARG A 218 -0.42 2.40 21.09
CA ARG A 218 -1.80 2.32 20.58
C ARG A 218 -2.60 1.46 21.55
N ASP A 219 -3.82 1.88 21.85
CA ASP A 219 -4.74 1.09 22.68
C ASP A 219 -4.99 -0.27 22.02
N ASP A 220 -5.07 -1.32 22.84
CA ASP A 220 -5.23 -2.73 22.43
C ASP A 220 -4.13 -3.29 21.51
N LYS A 221 -2.99 -2.59 21.37
CA LYS A 221 -1.84 -3.06 20.57
C LYS A 221 -0.56 -3.13 21.42
N PRO A 222 0.38 -4.04 21.07
CA PRO A 222 1.62 -4.19 21.80
C PRO A 222 2.46 -2.91 21.73
N LYS A 223 2.80 -2.36 22.90
CA LYS A 223 3.66 -1.19 23.06
C LYS A 223 5.13 -1.54 22.77
N GLY A 224 5.84 -0.70 22.03
CA GLY A 224 7.26 -0.91 21.73
C GLY A 224 7.75 -0.17 20.48
N PHE A 225 8.93 -0.57 20.00
CA PHE A 225 9.56 -0.03 18.80
C PHE A 225 9.13 -0.78 17.54
N PHE A 226 8.71 -0.04 16.52
CA PHE A 226 8.19 -0.58 15.27
C PHE A 226 8.60 0.30 14.07
N TYR A 227 8.50 -0.33 12.90
CA TYR A 227 8.42 0.35 11.61
C TYR A 227 7.02 0.20 11.03
N LEU A 228 6.63 1.10 10.15
CA LEU A 228 5.43 1.02 9.34
C LEU A 228 5.83 0.69 7.90
N ASP A 229 5.31 -0.41 7.36
CA ASP A 229 5.37 -0.72 5.93
C ASP A 229 4.07 -0.23 5.28
N HIS A 230 4.13 0.94 4.65
CA HIS A 230 3.06 1.52 3.82
C HIS A 230 3.05 0.81 2.49
N ARG A 231 1.95 0.14 2.16
CA ARG A 231 1.84 -0.72 0.98
C ARG A 231 0.65 -0.32 0.14
N THR A 232 0.90 -0.21 -1.16
CA THR A 232 -0.15 -0.02 -2.17
C THR A 232 -0.31 -1.26 -3.03
N VAL A 233 -1.54 -1.65 -3.31
CA VAL A 233 -1.88 -2.76 -4.22
C VAL A 233 -2.89 -2.32 -5.27
N ASP A 234 -2.74 -2.88 -6.47
CA ASP A 234 -3.67 -2.69 -7.59
C ASP A 234 -4.96 -3.52 -7.43
N ALA A 235 -6.09 -2.96 -7.84
CA ALA A 235 -7.41 -3.58 -7.64
C ALA A 235 -7.67 -4.84 -8.48
N LYS A 236 -6.96 -5.06 -9.60
CA LYS A 236 -7.25 -6.13 -10.56
C LYS A 236 -6.87 -7.49 -10.01
N HIS A 237 -5.63 -7.61 -9.55
CA HIS A 237 -5.07 -8.87 -9.03
C HIS A 237 -4.32 -8.72 -7.71
N ALA A 238 -4.45 -7.57 -7.03
CA ALA A 238 -3.78 -7.30 -5.76
C ALA A 238 -2.26 -7.48 -5.85
N ILE A 239 -1.67 -7.13 -7.00
CA ILE A 239 -0.23 -7.00 -7.15
C ILE A 239 0.20 -5.75 -6.38
N ILE A 240 1.27 -5.89 -5.60
CA ILE A 240 1.82 -4.80 -4.80
C ILE A 240 2.56 -3.86 -5.76
N THR A 241 2.16 -2.60 -5.80
CA THR A 241 2.75 -1.57 -6.68
C THR A 241 3.70 -0.64 -5.94
N ASP A 242 3.57 -0.56 -4.61
CA ASP A 242 4.49 0.23 -3.78
C ASP A 242 4.63 -0.35 -2.37
N THR A 243 5.83 -0.18 -1.81
CA THR A 243 6.14 -0.40 -0.40
C THR A 243 7.10 0.70 0.05
N HIS A 244 6.80 1.30 1.18
CA HIS A 244 7.58 2.38 1.75
C HIS A 244 7.63 2.25 3.26
N VAL A 245 8.81 2.40 3.84
CA VAL A 245 9.01 2.19 5.27
C VAL A 245 9.23 3.52 5.97
N THR A 246 8.50 3.74 7.06
CA THR A 246 8.74 4.86 7.98
C THR A 246 8.92 4.36 9.41
N PRO A 247 9.54 5.17 10.29
CA PRO A 247 9.43 4.95 11.72
C PRO A 247 7.95 4.95 12.15
N ALA A 248 7.60 4.16 13.16
CA ALA A 248 6.22 4.12 13.68
C ALA A 248 5.73 5.38 14.42
N SER A 249 6.60 6.36 14.62
CA SER A 249 6.24 7.70 15.10
C SER A 249 5.60 8.56 14.00
N VAL A 250 5.87 8.25 12.73
CA VAL A 250 5.30 8.93 11.56
C VAL A 250 3.88 8.43 11.33
N HIS A 251 2.95 9.36 11.13
CA HIS A 251 1.56 9.00 10.89
C HIS A 251 1.34 8.50 9.46
N ASP A 252 0.46 7.51 9.29
CA ASP A 252 0.22 6.79 8.03
C ASP A 252 -0.15 7.70 6.85
N SER A 253 -0.86 8.80 7.11
CA SER A 253 -1.26 9.76 6.09
C SER A 253 -0.13 10.65 5.58
N GLN A 254 0.98 10.79 6.31
CA GLN A 254 2.04 11.75 5.98
C GLN A 254 2.76 11.41 4.66
N PRO A 255 3.29 10.18 4.45
CA PRO A 255 3.98 9.86 3.20
C PRO A 255 3.01 9.62 2.03
N TYR A 256 1.70 9.53 2.28
CA TYR A 256 0.75 8.93 1.34
C TYR A 256 0.71 9.61 -0.04
N LEU A 257 0.59 10.95 -0.09
CA LEU A 257 0.47 11.67 -1.36
C LEU A 257 1.75 11.55 -2.19
N ASP A 258 2.92 11.69 -1.57
CA ASP A 258 4.22 11.52 -2.26
C ASP A 258 4.38 10.10 -2.81
N ARG A 259 3.92 9.09 -2.07
CA ARG A 259 3.93 7.69 -2.54
C ARG A 259 2.91 7.44 -3.65
N LEU A 260 1.78 8.14 -3.65
CA LEU A 260 0.82 8.07 -4.75
C LEU A 260 1.41 8.68 -6.02
N ASP A 261 2.04 9.85 -5.92
CA ASP A 261 2.65 10.54 -7.06
C ASP A 261 3.84 9.76 -7.63
N ARG A 262 4.72 9.23 -6.77
CA ARG A 262 5.80 8.33 -7.19
C ARG A 262 5.27 7.20 -8.06
N GLN A 263 4.17 6.54 -7.69
CA GLN A 263 3.63 5.42 -8.47
C GLN A 263 3.05 5.87 -9.81
N ARG A 264 2.36 7.01 -9.82
CA ARG A 264 1.81 7.62 -11.03
C ARG A 264 2.91 7.95 -12.03
N GLU A 265 4.00 8.54 -11.57
CA GLU A 265 5.15 8.87 -12.40
C GLU A 265 5.93 7.62 -12.83
N ARG A 266 6.22 6.73 -11.88
CA ARG A 266 7.10 5.57 -12.12
C ARG A 266 6.51 4.53 -13.07
N PHE A 267 5.19 4.35 -13.02
CA PHE A 267 4.48 3.35 -13.80
C PHE A 267 3.43 3.94 -14.75
N GLU A 268 3.39 5.27 -14.88
CA GLU A 268 2.46 6.00 -15.75
C GLU A 268 0.98 5.66 -15.46
N PHE A 269 0.65 5.42 -14.18
CA PHE A 269 -0.69 5.04 -13.79
C PHE A 269 -1.69 6.19 -13.94
N LYS A 270 -2.77 5.91 -14.68
CA LYS A 270 -3.97 6.76 -14.76
C LYS A 270 -4.90 6.41 -13.60
N VAL A 271 -4.52 6.80 -12.39
CA VAL A 271 -5.28 6.51 -11.17
C VAL A 271 -6.59 7.29 -11.19
N GLU A 272 -7.70 6.58 -11.13
CA GLU A 272 -9.06 7.15 -11.09
C GLU A 272 -9.58 7.22 -9.66
N ALA A 273 -9.27 6.20 -8.85
CA ALA A 273 -9.77 6.11 -7.48
C ALA A 273 -8.77 5.43 -6.54
N VAL A 274 -8.89 5.78 -5.26
CA VAL A 274 -8.09 5.18 -4.19
C VAL A 274 -8.99 4.72 -3.04
N GLY A 275 -8.72 3.52 -2.52
CA GLY A 275 -9.38 2.99 -1.34
C GLY A 275 -8.46 3.00 -0.13
N LEU A 276 -8.77 3.78 0.90
CA LEU A 276 -7.93 3.99 2.08
C LEU A 276 -8.65 3.70 3.39
N ASP A 277 -7.90 3.55 4.49
CA ASP A 277 -8.47 3.44 5.82
C ASP A 277 -8.99 4.77 6.37
N ALA A 278 -9.76 4.71 7.46
CA ALA A 278 -10.19 5.87 8.22
C ALA A 278 -9.00 6.70 8.76
N GLY A 279 -7.83 6.09 8.98
CA GLY A 279 -6.61 6.79 9.37
C GLY A 279 -6.10 7.78 8.30
N TYR A 280 -6.44 7.58 7.03
CA TYR A 280 -6.03 8.48 5.95
C TYR A 280 -7.02 9.64 5.73
N PHE A 281 -8.16 9.64 6.44
CA PHE A 281 -9.18 10.69 6.31
C PHE A 281 -8.76 11.98 7.02
N THR A 282 -7.78 12.66 6.43
CA THR A 282 -7.27 13.96 6.89
C THR A 282 -7.61 15.06 5.86
N PRO A 283 -7.69 16.34 6.28
CA PRO A 283 -7.89 17.44 5.34
C PRO A 283 -6.83 17.45 4.21
N ALA A 284 -5.56 17.19 4.58
CA ALA A 284 -4.42 17.09 3.67
C ALA A 284 -4.67 16.14 2.50
N VAL A 285 -5.00 14.90 2.83
CA VAL A 285 -5.14 13.84 1.84
C VAL A 285 -6.40 14.06 1.01
N CYS A 286 -7.50 14.50 1.62
CA CYS A 286 -8.73 14.77 0.88
C CYS A 286 -8.52 15.88 -0.15
N GLN A 287 -7.85 16.98 0.25
CA GLN A 287 -7.52 18.08 -0.66
C GLN A 287 -6.54 17.62 -1.75
N GLY A 288 -5.45 16.94 -1.37
CA GLY A 288 -4.45 16.48 -2.32
C GLY A 288 -4.98 15.49 -3.37
N LEU A 289 -5.92 14.63 -2.99
CA LEU A 289 -6.61 13.76 -3.96
C LEU A 289 -7.49 14.56 -4.92
N GLU A 290 -8.17 15.59 -4.43
CA GLU A 290 -9.03 16.43 -5.26
C GLU A 290 -8.24 17.25 -6.28
N GLU A 291 -7.12 17.85 -5.87
CA GLU A 291 -6.20 18.57 -6.76
C GLU A 291 -5.64 17.68 -7.87
N ARG A 292 -5.49 16.38 -7.58
CA ARG A 292 -5.04 15.37 -8.55
C ARG A 292 -6.17 14.82 -9.41
N GLY A 293 -7.42 15.22 -9.17
CA GLY A 293 -8.60 14.67 -9.85
C GLY A 293 -8.89 13.20 -9.51
N ILE A 294 -8.40 12.71 -8.36
CA ILE A 294 -8.50 11.30 -7.95
C ILE A 294 -9.65 11.14 -6.94
N ALA A 295 -10.52 10.15 -7.17
CA ALA A 295 -11.61 9.86 -6.28
C ALA A 295 -11.13 9.09 -5.03
N GLY A 296 -11.05 9.79 -3.89
CA GLY A 296 -10.83 9.15 -2.59
C GLY A 296 -12.07 8.46 -2.04
N VAL A 297 -11.90 7.20 -1.62
CA VAL A 297 -12.90 6.40 -0.89
C VAL A 297 -12.25 5.89 0.41
N MET A 298 -12.69 6.40 1.56
CA MET A 298 -12.03 6.15 2.85
C MET A 298 -12.97 5.59 3.90
N GLY A 299 -12.43 5.05 4.99
CA GLY A 299 -13.23 4.66 6.15
C GLY A 299 -13.79 5.88 6.90
N TYR A 300 -14.96 5.73 7.52
CA TYR A 300 -15.52 6.74 8.42
C TYR A 300 -15.05 6.49 9.85
N ARG A 301 -14.49 7.53 10.47
CA ARG A 301 -14.22 7.51 11.91
C ARG A 301 -15.33 8.27 12.63
N THR A 302 -16.03 7.59 13.53
CA THR A 302 -17.01 8.24 14.40
C THR A 302 -16.30 9.34 15.21
N PRO A 303 -16.74 10.60 15.11
CA PRO A 303 -16.16 11.68 15.89
C PRO A 303 -16.35 11.43 17.39
N ASN A 304 -15.32 11.75 18.19
CA ASN A 304 -15.46 11.75 19.63
C ASN A 304 -16.50 12.80 20.04
N HIS A 305 -17.47 12.38 20.83
CA HIS A 305 -18.58 13.20 21.28
C HIS A 305 -18.74 13.09 22.79
N LYS A 306 -19.04 14.22 23.44
CA LYS A 306 -19.34 14.24 24.88
C LYS A 306 -20.83 13.92 25.07
N PRO A 307 -21.19 12.84 25.79
CA PRO A 307 -22.58 12.49 26.05
C PRO A 307 -23.38 13.68 26.59
N GLY A 308 -24.63 13.83 26.13
CA GLY A 308 -25.52 14.93 26.54
C GLY A 308 -25.31 16.25 25.79
N MET A 309 -24.26 16.40 24.98
CA MET A 309 -24.07 17.60 24.15
C MET A 309 -24.63 17.45 22.72
N PHE A 310 -24.86 18.55 22.02
CA PHE A 310 -25.22 18.54 20.62
C PHE A 310 -24.03 18.12 19.74
N TYR A 311 -24.32 17.32 18.72
CA TYR A 311 -23.38 16.94 17.66
C TYR A 311 -23.17 18.10 16.68
N LYS A 312 -21.98 18.15 16.05
CA LYS A 312 -21.68 19.13 14.98
C LYS A 312 -22.71 19.08 13.84
N ARG A 313 -23.22 17.90 13.47
CA ARG A 313 -24.24 17.70 12.42
C ARG A 313 -25.57 18.42 12.69
N GLN A 314 -25.85 18.78 13.94
CA GLN A 314 -27.06 19.54 14.30
C GLN A 314 -26.88 21.05 14.06
N PHE A 315 -25.65 21.51 13.82
CA PHE A 315 -25.36 22.86 13.35
C PHE A 315 -25.27 22.83 11.82
N LYS A 316 -26.23 23.45 11.15
CA LYS A 316 -26.30 23.46 9.69
C LYS A 316 -25.43 24.59 9.13
N TYR A 317 -24.57 24.28 8.17
CA TYR A 317 -23.78 25.30 7.50
C TYR A 317 -24.59 25.91 6.35
N ASP A 318 -24.74 27.23 6.36
CA ASP A 318 -25.27 28.00 5.24
C ASP A 318 -24.09 28.54 4.42
N ALA A 319 -23.91 28.00 3.21
CA ALA A 319 -22.83 28.38 2.32
C ALA A 319 -23.03 29.75 1.66
N TYR A 320 -24.28 30.23 1.54
CA TYR A 320 -24.60 31.53 0.94
C TYR A 320 -24.30 32.65 1.93
N ARG A 321 -24.74 32.49 3.18
CA ARG A 321 -24.52 33.47 4.26
C ARG A 321 -23.17 33.30 4.97
N ASN A 322 -22.46 32.21 4.70
CA ASN A 322 -21.23 31.82 5.39
C ASN A 322 -21.37 31.87 6.92
N GLU A 323 -22.38 31.17 7.43
CA GLU A 323 -22.68 31.08 8.85
C GLU A 323 -23.12 29.65 9.21
N TYR A 324 -23.04 29.31 10.50
CA TYR A 324 -23.67 28.10 11.02
C TYR A 324 -24.97 28.46 11.72
N VAL A 325 -26.04 27.71 11.47
CA VAL A 325 -27.31 27.85 12.19
C VAL A 325 -27.40 26.77 13.26
N CYS A 326 -27.61 27.19 14.51
CA CYS A 326 -27.71 26.27 15.63
C CYS A 326 -29.10 25.59 15.71
N PRO A 327 -29.28 24.55 16.56
CA PRO A 327 -30.58 23.88 16.73
C PRO A 327 -31.73 24.78 17.20
N GLN A 328 -31.42 25.96 17.76
CA GLN A 328 -32.39 26.98 18.18
C GLN A 328 -32.56 28.10 17.13
N GLY A 329 -32.08 27.89 15.90
CA GLY A 329 -32.23 28.84 14.80
C GLY A 329 -31.31 30.06 14.85
N GLN A 330 -30.40 30.15 15.83
CA GLN A 330 -29.47 31.28 15.94
C GLN A 330 -28.27 31.12 15.01
N ALA A 331 -27.90 32.21 14.34
CA ALA A 331 -26.74 32.26 13.45
C ALA A 331 -25.43 32.39 14.24
N LEU A 332 -24.41 31.69 13.78
CA LEU A 332 -23.03 31.75 14.20
C LEU A 332 -22.22 32.26 13.01
N PRO A 333 -21.99 33.58 12.89
CA PRO A 333 -21.22 34.15 11.79
C PRO A 333 -19.75 33.76 11.88
N TYR A 334 -19.07 33.83 10.74
CA TYR A 334 -17.62 33.68 10.65
C TYR A 334 -16.91 34.72 11.52
N SER A 335 -15.94 34.27 12.32
CA SER A 335 -15.12 35.10 13.19
C SER A 335 -13.71 35.29 12.61
N THR A 336 -12.99 34.18 12.41
CA THR A 336 -11.58 34.18 12.01
C THR A 336 -11.17 32.79 11.52
N THR A 337 -10.04 32.69 10.83
CA THR A 337 -9.38 31.43 10.49
C THR A 337 -8.07 31.35 11.26
N ASN A 338 -7.88 30.25 11.99
CA ASN A 338 -6.71 30.04 12.84
C ASN A 338 -5.53 29.41 12.07
N ARG A 339 -4.35 29.38 12.71
CA ARG A 339 -3.11 28.81 12.14
C ARG A 339 -3.23 27.33 11.74
N LEU A 340 -4.15 26.60 12.36
CA LEU A 340 -4.40 25.17 12.08
C LEU A 340 -5.36 24.94 10.90
N GLY A 341 -5.79 25.99 10.19
CA GLY A 341 -6.67 25.86 9.04
C GLY A 341 -8.15 25.79 9.37
N TYR A 342 -8.57 26.09 10.59
CA TYR A 342 -9.98 26.07 10.97
C TYR A 342 -10.57 27.48 10.97
N ARG A 343 -11.63 27.65 10.17
CA ARG A 343 -12.60 28.75 10.28
C ARG A 343 -13.41 28.57 11.56
N GLU A 344 -13.45 29.60 12.39
CA GLU A 344 -14.21 29.65 13.63
C GLU A 344 -15.50 30.44 13.43
N TYR A 345 -16.62 29.85 13.80
CA TYR A 345 -17.94 30.47 13.79
C TYR A 345 -18.42 30.59 15.23
N LYS A 346 -18.73 31.81 15.68
CA LYS A 346 -18.99 32.11 17.08
C LYS A 346 -20.43 32.57 17.28
N SER A 347 -21.08 32.05 18.32
CA SER A 347 -22.40 32.52 18.72
C SER A 347 -22.34 33.82 19.51
N ASN A 348 -23.45 34.54 19.56
CA ASN A 348 -23.58 35.72 20.42
C ASN A 348 -23.80 35.29 21.89
N ALA A 349 -22.91 35.75 22.78
CA ALA A 349 -22.94 35.43 24.21
C ALA A 349 -24.24 35.86 24.90
N GLN A 350 -24.82 37.00 24.52
CA GLN A 350 -26.04 37.54 25.15
C GLN A 350 -27.26 36.66 24.86
N ILE A 351 -27.35 36.16 23.63
CA ILE A 351 -28.42 35.26 23.21
C ILE A 351 -28.24 33.89 23.87
N CYS A 352 -27.02 33.35 23.81
CA CYS A 352 -26.73 32.03 24.36
C CYS A 352 -26.77 31.97 25.89
N GLY A 353 -26.54 33.10 26.58
CA GLY A 353 -26.65 33.20 28.04
C GLY A 353 -28.07 32.91 28.56
N ARG A 354 -29.09 33.24 27.77
CA ARG A 354 -30.52 33.03 28.07
C ARG A 354 -31.10 31.77 27.40
N CYS A 355 -30.26 30.97 26.76
CA CYS A 355 -30.72 29.83 25.95
C CYS A 355 -31.07 28.63 26.85
N PRO A 356 -32.29 28.06 26.74
CA PRO A 356 -32.75 26.97 27.59
C PRO A 356 -31.95 25.68 27.39
N VAL A 357 -31.36 25.49 26.20
CA VAL A 357 -30.55 24.31 25.84
C VAL A 357 -29.05 24.56 25.92
N ARG A 358 -28.60 25.60 26.65
CA ARG A 358 -27.18 25.96 26.78
C ARG A 358 -26.33 24.80 27.28
N SER A 359 -26.81 24.08 28.30
CA SER A 359 -26.11 22.93 28.90
C SER A 359 -25.83 21.80 27.90
N GLN A 360 -26.67 21.66 26.88
CA GLN A 360 -26.48 20.71 25.77
C GLN A 360 -25.61 21.31 24.66
N CYS A 361 -25.43 22.64 24.60
CA CYS A 361 -24.75 23.31 23.49
C CYS A 361 -23.27 23.61 23.76
N THR A 362 -22.95 24.26 24.89
CA THR A 362 -21.60 24.74 25.22
C THR A 362 -21.36 24.76 26.73
N ASN A 363 -20.15 24.37 27.14
CA ASN A 363 -19.68 24.49 28.53
C ASN A 363 -18.85 25.77 28.75
N SER A 364 -18.89 26.70 27.79
CA SER A 364 -18.16 27.97 27.88
C SER A 364 -18.72 28.84 29.01
N ALA A 365 -17.82 29.34 29.87
CA ALA A 365 -18.17 30.26 30.96
C ALA A 365 -18.81 31.55 30.43
N ILE A 366 -18.25 32.11 29.34
CA ILE A 366 -18.74 33.31 28.66
C ILE A 366 -19.96 33.07 27.74
N ALA A 367 -20.58 31.89 27.83
CA ALA A 367 -21.76 31.50 27.05
C ALA A 367 -21.60 31.53 25.52
N VAL A 368 -20.37 31.44 25.00
CA VAL A 368 -20.11 31.38 23.54
C VAL A 368 -19.97 29.93 23.07
N LYS A 369 -20.66 29.59 21.98
CA LYS A 369 -20.46 28.37 21.21
C LYS A 369 -19.52 28.68 20.05
N VAL A 370 -18.47 27.87 19.90
CA VAL A 370 -17.60 27.89 18.73
C VAL A 370 -17.84 26.63 17.91
N VAL A 371 -18.09 26.78 16.62
CA VAL A 371 -18.13 25.70 15.64
C VAL A 371 -16.97 25.92 14.68
N THR A 372 -16.22 24.86 14.38
CA THR A 372 -15.06 24.94 13.50
C THR A 372 -15.30 24.21 12.17
N ARG A 373 -14.78 24.78 11.09
CA ARG A 373 -14.82 24.21 9.74
C ARG A 373 -13.44 24.38 9.10
N HIS A 374 -12.83 23.29 8.66
CA HIS A 374 -11.51 23.39 8.02
C HIS A 374 -11.61 24.12 6.67
N VAL A 375 -10.55 24.82 6.24
CA VAL A 375 -10.49 25.48 4.92
C VAL A 375 -10.77 24.49 3.78
N TRP A 376 -10.27 23.27 3.92
CA TRP A 376 -10.53 22.12 3.02
C TRP A 376 -11.68 21.19 3.46
N GLU A 377 -12.63 21.66 4.28
CA GLU A 377 -13.77 20.81 4.70
C GLU A 377 -14.61 20.34 3.51
N ARG A 378 -14.72 21.14 2.44
CA ARG A 378 -15.42 20.74 1.20
C ARG A 378 -14.83 19.48 0.57
N ALA A 379 -13.50 19.36 0.54
CA ALA A 379 -12.84 18.17 0.02
C ALA A 379 -13.17 16.92 0.86
N LYS A 380 -13.17 17.06 2.19
CA LYS A 380 -13.57 15.99 3.11
C LYS A 380 -15.03 15.57 2.92
N GLU A 381 -15.94 16.53 2.81
CA GLU A 381 -17.36 16.27 2.58
C GLU A 381 -17.60 15.52 1.26
N ARG A 382 -16.89 15.90 0.19
CA ARG A 382 -16.96 15.17 -1.10
C ARG A 382 -16.45 13.74 -0.99
N VAL A 383 -15.33 13.51 -0.29
CA VAL A 383 -14.80 12.15 -0.05
C VAL A 383 -15.79 11.32 0.78
N ASP A 384 -16.38 11.87 1.83
CA ASP A 384 -17.38 11.15 2.65
C ASP A 384 -18.67 10.87 1.86
N ALA A 385 -19.14 11.83 1.05
CA ALA A 385 -20.30 11.61 0.17
C ALA A 385 -20.04 10.49 -0.85
N ARG A 386 -18.85 10.43 -1.46
CA ARG A 386 -18.48 9.35 -2.40
C ARG A 386 -18.53 7.98 -1.75
N ARG A 387 -18.06 7.85 -0.50
CA ARG A 387 -18.10 6.60 0.27
C ARG A 387 -19.52 6.04 0.42
N LEU A 388 -20.52 6.91 0.49
CA LEU A 388 -21.92 6.52 0.65
C LEU A 388 -22.56 6.00 -0.65
N THR A 389 -22.00 6.33 -1.82
CA THR A 389 -22.48 5.83 -3.12
C THR A 389 -22.26 4.32 -3.28
N GLU A 390 -23.08 3.63 -4.08
CA GLU A 390 -22.90 2.19 -4.36
C GLU A 390 -21.51 1.87 -4.94
N TRP A 391 -21.01 2.73 -5.84
CA TRP A 391 -19.68 2.61 -6.42
C TRP A 391 -18.58 2.73 -5.35
N GLY A 392 -18.68 3.72 -4.46
CA GLY A 392 -17.76 3.90 -3.34
C GLY A 392 -17.79 2.72 -2.36
N GLN A 393 -18.98 2.23 -2.01
CA GLN A 393 -19.13 1.06 -1.14
C GLN A 393 -18.46 -0.19 -1.75
N ARG A 394 -18.61 -0.41 -3.06
CA ARG A 394 -17.93 -1.52 -3.78
C ARG A 394 -16.41 -1.39 -3.76
N ILE A 395 -15.89 -0.18 -3.99
CA ILE A 395 -14.45 0.07 -3.89
C ILE A 395 -13.97 -0.21 -2.47
N TYR A 396 -14.63 0.33 -1.45
CA TYR A 396 -14.22 0.16 -0.06
C TYR A 396 -14.26 -1.30 0.38
N ALA A 397 -15.30 -2.05 -0.03
CA ALA A 397 -15.43 -3.48 0.28
C ALA A 397 -14.25 -4.32 -0.24
N ARG A 398 -13.71 -3.98 -1.42
CA ARG A 398 -12.55 -4.68 -1.99
C ARG A 398 -11.26 -4.52 -1.19
N ARG A 399 -11.11 -3.46 -0.39
CA ARG A 399 -9.90 -3.22 0.43
C ARG A 399 -9.56 -4.42 1.33
N LYS A 400 -10.59 -5.02 1.96
CA LYS A 400 -10.45 -6.21 2.82
C LYS A 400 -9.94 -7.45 2.07
N GLN A 401 -10.20 -7.53 0.77
CA GLN A 401 -9.82 -8.66 -0.08
C GLN A 401 -8.47 -8.45 -0.76
N THR A 402 -7.95 -7.22 -0.80
CA THR A 402 -6.73 -6.84 -1.50
C THR A 402 -5.57 -6.55 -0.52
N VAL A 403 -5.49 -5.34 0.03
CA VAL A 403 -4.33 -4.87 0.81
C VAL A 403 -4.21 -5.60 2.14
N GLU A 404 -5.32 -5.80 2.86
CA GLU A 404 -5.34 -6.50 4.15
C GLU A 404 -4.88 -7.96 3.99
N ARG A 405 -5.35 -8.63 2.93
CA ARG A 405 -4.90 -9.98 2.57
C ARG A 405 -3.41 -10.01 2.26
N SER A 406 -2.87 -9.00 1.57
CA SER A 406 -1.43 -8.92 1.30
C SER A 406 -0.61 -8.85 2.59
N PHE A 407 -1.11 -8.20 3.64
CA PHE A 407 -0.43 -8.17 4.94
C PHE A 407 -0.53 -9.50 5.67
N ALA A 408 -1.67 -10.17 5.61
CA ALA A 408 -1.84 -11.50 6.17
C ALA A 408 -0.84 -12.48 5.51
N ASP A 409 -0.78 -12.51 4.17
CA ASP A 409 0.16 -13.34 3.42
C ASP A 409 1.62 -13.00 3.78
N ALA A 410 1.97 -11.70 3.82
CA ALA A 410 3.32 -11.27 4.19
C ALA A 410 3.72 -11.76 5.60
N LYS A 411 2.84 -11.63 6.59
CA LYS A 411 3.11 -12.00 7.98
C LYS A 411 3.17 -13.50 8.20
N GLN A 412 2.31 -14.27 7.52
CA GLN A 412 2.22 -15.71 7.72
C GLN A 412 3.21 -16.50 6.85
N LEU A 413 3.40 -16.10 5.60
CA LEU A 413 4.13 -16.89 4.61
C LEU A 413 5.52 -16.32 4.30
N HIS A 414 5.72 -15.00 4.46
CA HIS A 414 6.95 -14.32 4.01
C HIS A 414 7.81 -13.76 5.17
N GLY A 415 7.47 -14.12 6.42
CA GLY A 415 8.25 -13.75 7.60
C GLY A 415 8.21 -12.25 7.94
N HIS A 416 7.15 -11.54 7.53
CA HIS A 416 7.02 -10.07 7.64
C HIS A 416 6.46 -9.58 8.99
N ARG A 417 6.70 -10.30 10.08
CA ARG A 417 6.26 -9.90 11.44
C ARG A 417 7.32 -9.10 12.20
N TYR A 418 8.59 -9.32 11.88
CA TYR A 418 9.74 -8.76 12.58
C TYR A 418 10.74 -8.19 11.58
N ALA A 419 11.37 -7.09 11.95
CA ALA A 419 12.55 -6.59 11.27
C ALA A 419 13.70 -7.57 11.48
N ARG A 420 14.24 -8.12 10.40
CA ARG A 420 15.40 -9.02 10.39
C ARG A 420 16.70 -8.24 10.61
N MET A 421 16.67 -6.93 10.32
CA MET A 421 17.80 -6.02 10.36
C MET A 421 17.43 -4.72 11.09
N ARG A 422 18.44 -3.93 11.43
CA ARG A 422 18.31 -2.62 12.09
C ARG A 422 18.65 -1.49 11.12
N GLY A 423 18.01 -0.35 11.31
CA GLY A 423 18.10 0.82 10.45
C GLY A 423 17.06 0.82 9.32
N LEU A 424 16.54 2.01 9.02
CA LEU A 424 15.42 2.25 8.11
C LEU A 424 15.69 1.65 6.73
N ARG A 425 16.88 1.89 6.18
CA ARG A 425 17.30 1.40 4.85
C ARG A 425 17.21 -0.13 4.77
N LYS A 426 17.80 -0.85 5.71
CA LYS A 426 17.82 -2.33 5.69
C LYS A 426 16.42 -2.91 5.89
N VAL A 427 15.58 -2.25 6.68
CA VAL A 427 14.17 -2.65 6.83
C VAL A 427 13.39 -2.40 5.54
N ALA A 428 13.64 -1.29 4.84
CA ALA A 428 13.07 -1.03 3.52
C ALA A 428 13.48 -2.10 2.49
N GLU A 429 14.76 -2.49 2.46
CA GLU A 429 15.24 -3.60 1.61
C GLU A 429 14.50 -4.91 1.90
N GLN A 430 14.26 -5.22 3.19
CA GLN A 430 13.46 -6.38 3.59
C GLN A 430 12.02 -6.29 3.07
N CYS A 431 11.37 -5.13 3.22
CA CYS A 431 9.99 -4.92 2.76
C CYS A 431 9.88 -5.05 1.23
N LEU A 432 10.83 -4.49 0.49
CA LEU A 432 10.93 -4.61 -0.97
C LEU A 432 11.07 -6.07 -1.42
N LEU A 433 11.98 -6.83 -0.81
CA LEU A 433 12.16 -8.25 -1.13
C LEU A 433 10.93 -9.09 -0.78
N ALA A 434 10.27 -8.82 0.35
CA ALA A 434 9.04 -9.50 0.75
C ALA A 434 7.87 -9.18 -0.20
N ALA A 435 7.75 -7.92 -0.64
CA ALA A 435 6.74 -7.50 -1.62
C ALA A 435 7.01 -8.10 -3.01
N ALA A 436 8.28 -8.08 -3.45
CA ALA A 436 8.71 -8.70 -4.69
C ALA A 436 8.43 -10.22 -4.71
N ALA A 437 8.76 -10.94 -3.64
CA ALA A 437 8.47 -12.37 -3.52
C ALA A 437 6.97 -12.68 -3.60
N GLN A 438 6.13 -11.87 -2.95
CA GLN A 438 4.66 -12.00 -3.07
C GLN A 438 4.18 -11.76 -4.50
N ASN A 439 4.70 -10.72 -5.16
CA ASN A 439 4.37 -10.43 -6.56
C ASN A 439 4.80 -11.57 -7.49
N ILE A 440 6.04 -12.05 -7.38
CA ILE A 440 6.56 -13.19 -8.14
C ILE A 440 5.63 -14.41 -8.00
N LYS A 441 5.27 -14.76 -6.76
CA LYS A 441 4.34 -15.87 -6.48
C LYS A 441 2.97 -15.65 -7.13
N LYS A 442 2.40 -14.45 -6.99
CA LYS A 442 1.09 -14.11 -7.58
C LYS A 442 1.13 -14.16 -9.10
N ILE A 443 2.14 -13.56 -9.73
CA ILE A 443 2.33 -13.57 -11.19
C ILE A 443 2.39 -15.03 -11.68
N ALA A 444 3.24 -15.85 -11.07
CA ALA A 444 3.38 -17.26 -11.42
C ALA A 444 2.05 -18.03 -11.32
N MET A 445 1.35 -17.91 -10.20
CA MET A 445 0.07 -18.60 -9.99
C MET A 445 -1.03 -18.13 -10.94
N LEU A 446 -1.10 -16.83 -11.25
CA LEU A 446 -2.08 -16.28 -12.18
C LEU A 446 -1.82 -16.75 -13.61
N LEU A 447 -0.56 -16.75 -14.05
CA LEU A 447 -0.19 -17.21 -15.38
C LEU A 447 -0.35 -18.73 -15.52
N ALA A 448 0.02 -19.51 -14.50
CA ALA A 448 -0.21 -20.96 -14.48
C ALA A 448 -1.71 -21.29 -14.57
N ARG A 449 -2.57 -20.56 -13.85
CA ARG A 449 -4.03 -20.69 -13.96
C ARG A 449 -4.55 -20.32 -15.34
N LYS A 450 -4.04 -19.26 -15.97
CA LYS A 450 -4.40 -18.89 -17.34
C LYS A 450 -4.02 -19.99 -18.34
N ARG A 451 -2.81 -20.55 -18.22
CA ARG A 451 -2.35 -21.68 -19.07
C ARG A 451 -3.25 -22.90 -18.92
N LYS A 452 -3.61 -23.28 -17.68
CA LYS A 452 -4.51 -24.42 -17.41
C LYS A 452 -5.91 -24.25 -17.98
N LYS A 453 -6.41 -23.01 -18.08
CA LYS A 453 -7.75 -22.73 -18.65
C LYS A 453 -7.78 -22.77 -20.18
N GLY A 454 -6.63 -22.91 -20.86
CA GLY A 454 -6.53 -22.77 -22.31
C GLY A 454 -6.79 -21.34 -22.80
N PRO A 455 -6.66 -21.04 -24.11
CA PRO A 455 -7.23 -19.82 -24.66
C PRO A 455 -8.72 -19.79 -24.31
N ALA A 456 -9.24 -18.62 -23.93
CA ALA A 456 -10.68 -18.47 -23.75
C ALA A 456 -11.34 -18.90 -25.07
N GLY A 457 -12.00 -20.06 -25.07
CA GLY A 457 -12.88 -20.44 -26.17
C GLY A 457 -13.86 -19.29 -26.42
N PRO A 458 -14.34 -19.12 -27.66
CA PRO A 458 -15.20 -18.00 -27.99
C PRO A 458 -16.36 -17.94 -27.00
N ASP A 459 -16.69 -16.75 -26.53
CA ASP A 459 -17.79 -16.56 -25.59
C ASP A 459 -19.06 -17.16 -26.21
N TRP A 460 -19.45 -18.34 -25.75
CA TRP A 460 -20.59 -19.08 -26.28
C TRP A 460 -21.90 -18.30 -26.15
N ARG A 461 -21.95 -17.24 -25.32
CA ARG A 461 -23.07 -16.29 -25.30
C ARG A 461 -23.06 -15.39 -26.52
N PHE A 462 -21.89 -14.89 -26.91
CA PHE A 462 -21.70 -14.09 -28.12
C PHE A 462 -21.88 -14.93 -29.39
N VAL A 463 -21.36 -16.17 -29.40
CA VAL A 463 -21.59 -17.13 -30.49
C VAL A 463 -23.05 -17.55 -30.56
N ARG A 464 -23.75 -17.79 -29.43
CA ARG A 464 -25.21 -18.02 -29.43
C ARG A 464 -26.00 -16.80 -29.88
N MET A 465 -25.55 -15.58 -29.54
CA MET A 465 -26.20 -14.35 -29.98
C MET A 465 -26.07 -14.18 -31.50
N LEU A 466 -24.88 -14.43 -32.05
CA LEU A 466 -24.63 -14.46 -33.49
C LEU A 466 -25.40 -15.58 -34.19
N LEU A 467 -25.40 -16.79 -33.65
CA LEU A 467 -26.17 -17.92 -34.21
C LEU A 467 -27.67 -17.66 -34.14
N ARG A 468 -28.18 -16.95 -33.12
CA ARG A 468 -29.59 -16.51 -33.03
C ARG A 468 -29.92 -15.40 -34.02
N LEU A 469 -28.99 -14.48 -34.28
CA LEU A 469 -29.12 -13.47 -35.34
C LEU A 469 -29.15 -14.13 -36.74
N VAL A 470 -28.28 -15.12 -36.98
CA VAL A 470 -28.22 -15.84 -38.26
C VAL A 470 -29.41 -16.79 -38.45
N SER A 471 -29.93 -17.40 -37.37
CA SER A 471 -31.14 -18.25 -37.43
C SER A 471 -32.46 -17.46 -37.46
N GLY A 472 -32.45 -16.19 -37.03
CA GLY A 472 -33.58 -15.26 -37.19
C GLY A 472 -33.70 -14.65 -38.60
N LEU A 473 -32.75 -14.95 -39.50
CA LEU A 473 -32.69 -14.45 -40.88
C LEU A 473 -33.19 -15.47 -41.93
N ARG A 474 -33.74 -16.62 -41.54
CA ARG A 474 -34.50 -17.48 -42.46
C ARG A 474 -35.93 -16.96 -42.59
N CYS A 475 -36.06 -15.94 -43.42
CA CYS A 475 -37.32 -15.50 -44.03
C CYS A 475 -38.03 -16.70 -44.68
N SER A 476 -39.31 -16.80 -44.33
CA SER A 476 -40.46 -17.02 -45.22
C SER A 476 -40.09 -17.10 -46.70
N PHE A 477 -40.18 -18.30 -47.27
CA PHE A 477 -40.40 -18.47 -48.70
C PHE A 477 -41.79 -19.07 -48.85
N ASP A 478 -42.75 -18.20 -49.16
CA ASP A 478 -44.08 -18.57 -49.64
C ASP A 478 -43.93 -19.29 -50.98
N TYR A 479 -44.32 -20.56 -51.03
CA TYR A 479 -44.60 -21.24 -52.29
C TYR A 479 -46.09 -21.07 -52.59
N SER A 480 -46.40 -20.21 -53.56
CA SER A 480 -47.73 -20.07 -54.14
C SER A 480 -47.93 -21.16 -55.20
N LEU A 481 -49.04 -21.90 -55.06
CA LEU A 481 -49.59 -22.82 -56.04
C LEU A 481 -50.05 -22.07 -57.30
N ALA A 482 -49.59 -22.50 -58.47
CA ALA A 482 -50.24 -22.23 -59.75
C ALA A 482 -50.21 -23.50 -60.63
N ALA A 483 -51.32 -23.71 -61.32
CA ALA A 483 -51.75 -24.94 -61.96
C ALA A 483 -51.05 -25.26 -63.31
N ASN A 484 -51.00 -26.57 -63.61
CA ASN A 484 -51.19 -27.32 -64.88
C ASN A 484 -51.52 -26.52 -66.18
N PRO A 485 -51.31 -27.03 -67.44
CA PRO A 485 -51.42 -28.45 -67.84
C PRO A 485 -50.57 -28.95 -69.06
N GLN A 486 -50.78 -30.22 -69.43
CA GLN A 486 -50.42 -30.94 -70.69
C GLN A 486 -48.94 -31.37 -70.83
N SER A 487 -48.58 -32.55 -71.32
CA SER A 487 -49.27 -33.68 -71.99
C SER A 487 -48.60 -34.99 -71.60
#